data_AF-A0A352NWJ5-F1
#
_entry.id   AF-A0A352NWJ5-F1
#
_cell.length_a   1.000
_cell.length_b   1.000
_cell.length_c   1.000
_cell.angle_alpha   90.00
_cell.angle_beta   90.00
_cell.angle_gamma   90.00
#
_symmetry.space_group_name_H-M   'P 1'
#
loop_
_entity.id
_entity.type
_entity.pdbx_description
1 polymer ?
#
loop_
_entity_poly.entity_id
_entity_poly.type
_entity_poly.pdbx_seq_one_letter_code
_entity_poly.pdbx_strand_id
1 'polypeptide(L)'
;MSIKIALAGNPNSGKTTMFNGLTGSSQYVGNWPGVTVEKKEGKLKGHKDVIIQDLPGIYSLSPYTLEEVVSRNYLVNEKPDSIIDIVDGSNIERNLYLTTQLIEIGVPVVIALNMIDVVRKNGDTIDIKKLGDALGCEVIETSALKGVGSKEVAERAIGLAKSKVPYSAPHIFSESLEKSLAQIEDIVRENINESNSRWLSIKLFERDEKILKQVELKDDLKDRIEDIIVSCEKKFGDDSESIITNERYSYINKLIKKVLYKKNKVKVTMSDKIDKIVTNRILALPIFVGIMFLVYYISISTVGGAMTDWVNDNLFGDFVPNNVQWILNSLGTADWLNSFILDGIIAGVGAVLGFVPQMAMLFLCLAILEDCGYMSRIAFIMDRLFRRFGLSGKSFIPILIGTGCGVPGIMSTRTIENEKDRRMTIIVTTFIPCSAKIPIIALISGALFHGAAWVATSAYFVGIAAIIISGIILKKTKLFSGDPAPFIMELPPYHVPGVRGVLTHMWERCKAFIKKAGTVILLATVLVWFLSSFNWRMQAVDMEQSILASLGHVIAPIFAPLGWDNWKAAV
;
A
#
# COMPACT_ATOMS: atom_id res chain seq x y z
N MET A 1 -31.31 19.94 -15.61
CA MET A 1 -30.37 19.50 -14.56
C MET A 1 -29.68 18.25 -15.08
N SER A 2 -28.36 18.18 -15.00
CA SER A 2 -27.62 16.97 -15.36
C SER A 2 -27.82 15.90 -14.29
N ILE A 3 -28.17 14.68 -14.68
CA ILE A 3 -28.27 13.54 -13.76
C ILE A 3 -26.86 13.08 -13.41
N LYS A 4 -26.53 12.98 -12.12
CA LYS A 4 -25.25 12.47 -11.61
C LYS A 4 -25.42 11.03 -11.14
N ILE A 5 -24.66 10.12 -11.72
CA ILE A 5 -24.63 8.70 -11.35
C ILE A 5 -23.27 8.37 -10.78
N ALA A 6 -23.23 7.82 -9.56
CA ALA A 6 -21.99 7.36 -8.95
C ALA A 6 -21.73 5.89 -9.33
N LEU A 7 -20.51 5.59 -9.79
CA LEU A 7 -20.04 4.23 -10.00
C LEU A 7 -19.24 3.78 -8.78
N ALA A 8 -19.82 2.87 -7.98
CA ALA A 8 -19.21 2.32 -6.78
C ALA A 8 -18.90 0.83 -6.97
N GLY A 9 -18.02 0.28 -6.14
CA GLY A 9 -17.70 -1.15 -6.14
C GLY A 9 -16.31 -1.44 -5.58
N ASN A 10 -16.05 -2.72 -5.35
CA ASN A 10 -14.76 -3.19 -4.86
C ASN A 10 -13.63 -2.95 -5.87
N PRO A 11 -12.37 -2.82 -5.42
CA PRO A 11 -11.22 -2.98 -6.30
C PRO A 11 -11.33 -4.27 -7.13
N ASN A 12 -10.88 -4.22 -8.38
CA ASN A 12 -10.92 -5.34 -9.33
C ASN A 12 -12.31 -5.88 -9.71
N SER A 13 -13.43 -5.28 -9.28
CA SER A 13 -14.78 -5.74 -9.68
C SER A 13 -15.14 -5.48 -11.16
N GLY A 14 -14.21 -4.89 -11.94
CA GLY A 14 -14.41 -4.50 -13.33
C GLY A 14 -14.97 -3.08 -13.53
N LYS A 15 -14.94 -2.26 -12.46
CA LYS A 15 -15.39 -0.86 -12.46
C LYS A 15 -14.79 0.00 -13.57
N THR A 16 -13.47 0.04 -13.70
CA THR A 16 -12.80 0.84 -14.75
C THR A 16 -13.15 0.37 -16.16
N THR A 17 -13.30 -0.95 -16.36
CA THR A 17 -13.73 -1.52 -17.64
C THR A 17 -15.15 -1.08 -17.99
N MET A 18 -16.07 -1.13 -17.03
CA MET A 18 -17.45 -0.67 -17.24
C MET A 18 -17.52 0.84 -17.46
N PHE A 19 -16.79 1.64 -16.68
CA PHE A 19 -16.70 3.09 -16.85
C PHE A 19 -16.25 3.47 -18.26
N ASN A 20 -15.19 2.82 -18.75
CA ASN A 20 -14.69 3.04 -20.11
C ASN A 20 -15.70 2.62 -21.19
N GLY A 21 -16.40 1.50 -20.97
CA GLY A 21 -17.47 1.05 -21.87
C GLY A 21 -18.66 2.01 -21.96
N LEU A 22 -19.01 2.65 -20.84
CA LEU A 22 -20.14 3.57 -20.74
C LEU A 22 -19.82 4.99 -21.24
N THR A 23 -18.61 5.48 -20.99
CA THR A 23 -18.23 6.88 -21.27
C THR A 23 -17.38 7.07 -22.52
N GLY A 24 -16.73 6.01 -23.03
CA GLY A 24 -15.85 6.10 -24.19
C GLY A 24 -14.68 7.06 -23.98
N SER A 25 -14.41 7.92 -24.96
CA SER A 25 -13.31 8.90 -24.92
C SER A 25 -13.66 10.22 -24.23
N SER A 26 -14.92 10.44 -23.85
CA SER A 26 -15.37 11.68 -23.18
C SER A 26 -15.20 11.59 -21.66
N GLN A 27 -13.96 11.41 -21.22
CA GLN A 27 -13.57 11.31 -19.81
C GLN A 27 -12.66 12.48 -19.43
N TYR A 28 -12.88 13.00 -18.23
CA TYR A 28 -12.01 13.96 -17.56
C TYR A 28 -11.34 13.27 -16.37
N VAL A 29 -10.02 13.43 -16.27
CA VAL A 29 -9.21 12.87 -15.18
C VAL A 29 -8.56 14.03 -14.43
N GLY A 30 -8.81 14.09 -13.12
CA GLY A 30 -8.21 15.06 -12.20
C GLY A 30 -7.92 14.42 -10.85
N ASN A 31 -7.78 15.25 -9.81
CA ASN A 31 -7.67 14.78 -8.43
C ASN A 31 -8.85 15.31 -7.60
N TRP A 32 -9.24 14.55 -6.58
CA TRP A 32 -10.21 15.02 -5.59
C TRP A 32 -9.63 16.19 -4.79
N PRO A 33 -10.45 17.18 -4.36
CA PRO A 33 -9.96 18.35 -3.65
C PRO A 33 -9.17 17.99 -2.39
N GLY A 34 -7.95 18.52 -2.27
CA GLY A 34 -7.12 18.38 -1.07
C GLY A 34 -6.46 17.01 -0.87
N VAL A 35 -6.59 16.07 -1.82
CA VAL A 35 -6.02 14.72 -1.72
C VAL A 35 -5.40 14.26 -3.05
N THR A 36 -4.51 13.28 -3.01
CA THR A 36 -3.88 12.69 -4.21
C THR A 36 -4.70 11.56 -4.85
N VAL A 37 -5.98 11.47 -4.53
CA VAL A 37 -6.88 10.43 -5.06
C VAL A 37 -7.38 10.87 -6.43
N GLU A 38 -7.24 9.99 -7.43
CA GLU A 38 -7.68 10.24 -8.81
C GLU A 38 -9.21 10.39 -8.88
N LYS A 39 -9.68 11.42 -9.59
CA LYS A 39 -11.10 11.70 -9.87
C LYS A 39 -11.35 11.51 -11.36
N LYS A 40 -12.18 10.53 -11.73
CA LYS A 40 -12.62 10.33 -13.13
C LYS A 40 -14.10 10.62 -13.28
N GLU A 41 -14.42 11.46 -14.24
CA GLU A 41 -15.79 11.86 -14.56
C GLU A 41 -15.98 11.76 -16.07
N GLY A 42 -17.13 11.26 -16.52
CA GLY A 42 -17.38 11.11 -17.95
C GLY A 42 -18.86 11.23 -18.29
N LYS A 43 -19.15 11.73 -19.48
CA LYS A 43 -20.53 11.78 -19.98
C LYS A 43 -20.94 10.41 -20.50
N LEU A 44 -22.15 9.96 -20.16
CA LEU A 44 -22.66 8.68 -20.65
C LEU A 44 -22.87 8.73 -22.17
N LYS A 45 -22.39 7.70 -22.87
CA LYS A 45 -22.57 7.59 -24.32
C LYS A 45 -24.06 7.43 -24.67
N GLY A 46 -24.58 8.38 -25.44
CA GLY A 46 -26.00 8.43 -25.82
C GLY A 46 -26.85 9.38 -24.97
N HIS A 47 -26.37 9.80 -23.79
CA HIS A 47 -27.07 10.72 -22.89
C HIS A 47 -26.14 11.85 -22.44
N LYS A 48 -26.16 12.97 -23.17
CA LYS A 48 -25.26 14.12 -22.91
C LYS A 48 -25.51 14.81 -21.56
N ASP A 49 -26.70 14.63 -21.00
CA ASP A 49 -27.14 15.23 -19.73
C ASP A 49 -26.88 14.30 -18.53
N VAL A 50 -26.26 13.14 -18.73
CA VAL A 50 -25.94 12.19 -17.67
C VAL A 50 -24.43 12.14 -17.46
N ILE A 51 -24.02 12.41 -16.23
CA ILE A 51 -22.63 12.41 -15.78
C ILE A 51 -22.42 11.14 -14.94
N ILE A 52 -21.43 10.35 -15.31
CA ILE A 52 -20.95 9.22 -14.52
C ILE A 52 -19.70 9.65 -13.77
N GLN A 53 -19.78 9.64 -12.44
CA GLN A 53 -18.65 9.84 -11.56
C GLN A 53 -18.10 8.48 -11.13
N ASP A 54 -16.85 8.19 -11.50
CA ASP A 54 -16.14 7.01 -11.00
C ASP A 54 -15.67 7.29 -9.58
N LEU A 55 -16.10 6.48 -8.60
CA LEU A 55 -15.56 6.51 -7.25
C LEU A 55 -14.35 5.59 -7.13
N PRO A 56 -13.37 5.89 -6.26
CA PRO A 56 -12.31 4.95 -5.92
C PRO A 56 -12.87 3.55 -5.59
N GLY A 57 -12.12 2.50 -5.94
CA GLY A 57 -12.50 1.15 -5.53
C GLY A 57 -12.34 1.00 -4.03
N ILE A 58 -13.41 0.68 -3.32
CA ILE A 58 -13.46 0.64 -1.85
C ILE A 58 -14.09 -0.68 -1.36
N TYR A 59 -13.74 -1.13 -0.16
CA TYR A 59 -14.35 -2.33 0.45
C TYR A 59 -15.43 -2.01 1.47
N SER A 60 -15.37 -0.82 2.07
CA SER A 60 -16.38 -0.29 2.98
C SER A 60 -16.41 1.23 2.91
N LEU A 61 -17.34 1.86 3.62
CA LEU A 61 -17.42 3.31 3.84
C LEU A 61 -16.82 3.69 5.21
N SER A 62 -15.85 2.92 5.69
CA SER A 62 -15.12 3.22 6.92
C SER A 62 -14.06 4.31 6.68
N PRO A 63 -13.60 5.04 7.71
CA PRO A 63 -12.71 6.19 7.51
C PRO A 63 -11.21 5.85 7.42
N TYR A 64 -10.83 4.63 7.06
CA TYR A 64 -9.45 4.14 7.21
C TYR A 64 -8.52 4.55 6.08
N THR A 65 -9.03 4.63 4.85
CA THR A 65 -8.26 5.06 3.67
C THR A 65 -8.79 6.39 3.12
N LEU A 66 -7.96 7.10 2.36
CA LEU A 66 -8.39 8.35 1.71
C LEU A 66 -9.47 8.08 0.67
N GLU A 67 -9.38 6.95 -0.02
CA GLU A 67 -10.32 6.45 -1.01
C GLU A 67 -11.72 6.24 -0.44
N GLU A 68 -11.82 5.59 0.72
CA GLU A 68 -13.09 5.38 1.43
C GLU A 68 -13.68 6.70 1.92
N VAL A 69 -12.86 7.59 2.46
CA VAL A 69 -13.29 8.91 2.95
C VAL A 69 -13.81 9.78 1.81
N VAL A 70 -13.13 9.79 0.67
CA VAL A 70 -13.55 10.52 -0.54
C VAL A 70 -14.88 9.98 -1.06
N SER A 71 -14.99 8.66 -1.21
CA SER A 71 -16.20 8.00 -1.70
C SER A 71 -17.38 8.28 -0.78
N ARG A 72 -17.18 8.14 0.53
CA ARG A 72 -18.18 8.44 1.56
C ARG A 72 -18.64 9.89 1.51
N ASN A 73 -17.70 10.84 1.50
CA ASN A 73 -18.03 12.27 1.48
C ASN A 73 -18.80 12.63 0.21
N TYR A 74 -18.44 12.05 -0.94
CA TYR A 74 -19.19 12.28 -2.18
C TYR A 74 -20.62 11.72 -2.07
N LEU A 75 -20.79 10.47 -1.64
CA LEU A 75 -22.10 9.84 -1.55
C LEU A 75 -23.03 10.53 -0.55
N VAL A 76 -22.50 11.01 0.57
CA VAL A 76 -23.28 11.64 1.65
C VAL A 76 -23.53 13.13 1.40
N ASN A 77 -22.52 13.89 0.98
CA ASN A 77 -22.62 15.36 0.87
C ASN A 77 -23.10 15.81 -0.51
N GLU A 78 -22.58 15.21 -1.59
CA GLU A 78 -22.95 15.60 -2.97
C GLU A 78 -24.25 14.94 -3.43
N LYS A 79 -24.68 13.86 -2.76
CA LYS A 79 -25.94 13.13 -2.96
C LYS A 79 -26.23 12.88 -4.46
N PRO A 80 -25.52 11.95 -5.11
CA PRO A 80 -25.80 11.61 -6.50
C PRO A 80 -27.24 11.13 -6.67
N ASP A 81 -27.80 11.29 -7.88
CA ASP A 81 -29.20 10.92 -8.15
C ASP A 81 -29.42 9.40 -8.16
N SER A 82 -28.36 8.63 -8.44
CA SER A 82 -28.36 7.16 -8.33
C SER A 82 -26.94 6.61 -8.20
N ILE A 83 -26.83 5.37 -7.71
CA ILE A 83 -25.58 4.61 -7.61
C ILE A 83 -25.69 3.38 -8.49
N ILE A 84 -24.67 3.14 -9.31
CA ILE A 84 -24.41 1.83 -9.93
C ILE A 84 -23.36 1.14 -9.07
N ASP A 85 -23.76 0.08 -8.37
CA ASP A 85 -22.89 -0.75 -7.55
C ASP A 85 -22.39 -1.96 -8.36
N ILE A 86 -21.10 -2.02 -8.62
CA ILE A 86 -20.48 -3.09 -9.41
C ILE A 86 -19.99 -4.19 -8.47
N VAL A 87 -20.72 -5.30 -8.50
CA VAL A 87 -20.52 -6.48 -7.65
C VAL A 87 -19.88 -7.58 -8.50
N ASP A 88 -18.69 -8.05 -8.12
CA ASP A 88 -18.09 -9.24 -8.75
C ASP A 88 -18.86 -10.51 -8.35
N GLY A 89 -19.55 -11.12 -9.31
CA GLY A 89 -20.32 -12.34 -9.09
C GLY A 89 -19.48 -13.55 -8.68
N SER A 90 -18.18 -13.58 -9.02
CA SER A 90 -17.28 -14.66 -8.60
C SER A 90 -16.91 -14.59 -7.12
N ASN A 91 -16.99 -13.40 -6.53
CA ASN A 91 -16.73 -13.13 -5.11
C ASN A 91 -17.86 -12.31 -4.46
N ILE A 92 -19.10 -12.75 -4.69
CA ILE A 92 -20.31 -12.01 -4.33
C ILE A 92 -20.42 -11.71 -2.83
N GLU A 93 -20.05 -12.65 -1.96
CA GLU A 93 -20.16 -12.50 -0.49
C GLU A 93 -19.40 -11.25 0.01
N ARG A 94 -18.17 -11.07 -0.48
CA ARG A 94 -17.34 -9.94 -0.07
C ARG A 94 -17.75 -8.62 -0.71
N ASN A 95 -18.33 -8.65 -1.90
CA ASN A 95 -18.81 -7.44 -2.57
C ASN A 95 -20.10 -6.92 -1.91
N LEU A 96 -21.00 -7.82 -1.50
CA LEU A 96 -22.25 -7.45 -0.84
C LEU A 96 -22.04 -6.71 0.49
N TYR A 97 -20.86 -6.80 1.11
CA TYR A 97 -20.54 -5.99 2.29
C TYR A 97 -20.63 -4.49 2.00
N LEU A 98 -19.98 -4.03 0.93
CA LEU A 98 -20.08 -2.64 0.49
C LEU A 98 -21.52 -2.30 0.07
N THR A 99 -22.18 -3.19 -0.68
CA THR A 99 -23.57 -3.02 -1.13
C THR A 99 -24.52 -2.70 0.02
N THR A 100 -24.42 -3.43 1.15
CA THR A 100 -25.28 -3.16 2.31
C THR A 100 -25.12 -1.74 2.84
N GLN A 101 -23.91 -1.18 2.81
CA GLN A 101 -23.64 0.18 3.28
C GLN A 101 -24.09 1.23 2.27
N LEU A 102 -23.96 0.98 0.96
CA LEU A 102 -24.43 1.90 -0.10
C LEU A 102 -25.96 2.07 -0.06
N ILE A 103 -26.67 0.96 0.16
CA ILE A 103 -28.13 0.91 0.29
C ILE A 103 -28.61 1.75 1.48
N GLU A 104 -27.86 1.76 2.60
CA GLU A 104 -28.21 2.51 3.81
C GLU A 104 -28.07 4.03 3.68
N ILE A 105 -27.29 4.52 2.70
CA ILE A 105 -27.16 5.96 2.44
C ILE A 105 -28.50 6.57 2.01
N GLY A 106 -29.41 5.76 1.44
CA GLY A 106 -30.72 6.24 0.97
C GLY A 106 -30.70 6.82 -0.44
N VAL A 107 -29.60 6.65 -1.18
CA VAL A 107 -29.54 6.94 -2.62
C VAL A 107 -29.98 5.68 -3.39
N PRO A 108 -30.82 5.78 -4.44
CA PRO A 108 -31.24 4.62 -5.22
C PRO A 108 -30.06 3.85 -5.83
N VAL A 109 -29.98 2.54 -5.57
CA VAL A 109 -28.89 1.67 -6.04
C VAL A 109 -29.39 0.71 -7.14
N VAL A 110 -28.59 0.55 -8.19
CA VAL A 110 -28.68 -0.56 -9.16
C VAL A 110 -27.44 -1.43 -9.04
N ILE A 111 -27.61 -2.73 -8.86
CA ILE A 111 -26.50 -3.66 -8.81
C ILE A 111 -26.18 -4.15 -10.23
N ALA A 112 -24.95 -3.87 -10.67
CA ALA A 112 -24.35 -4.49 -11.83
C ALA A 112 -23.58 -5.74 -11.38
N LEU A 113 -24.21 -6.91 -11.45
CA LEU A 113 -23.59 -8.18 -11.12
C LEU A 113 -22.63 -8.59 -12.23
N ASN A 114 -21.36 -8.20 -12.10
CA ASN A 114 -20.33 -8.32 -13.11
C ASN A 114 -19.61 -9.67 -13.05
N MET A 115 -18.79 -9.96 -14.07
CA MET A 115 -18.06 -11.21 -14.24
C MET A 115 -18.96 -12.45 -14.31
N ILE A 116 -20.19 -12.30 -14.81
CA ILE A 116 -21.13 -13.43 -14.94
C ILE A 116 -20.59 -14.53 -15.87
N ASP A 117 -19.69 -14.19 -16.79
CA ASP A 117 -18.99 -15.15 -17.64
C ASP A 117 -18.05 -16.06 -16.84
N VAL A 118 -17.40 -15.56 -15.77
CA VAL A 118 -16.58 -16.36 -14.85
C VAL A 118 -17.46 -17.25 -13.99
N VAL A 119 -18.55 -16.71 -13.44
CA VAL A 119 -19.55 -17.46 -12.64
C VAL A 119 -20.07 -18.65 -13.44
N ARG A 120 -20.52 -18.41 -14.67
CA ARG A 120 -21.03 -19.46 -15.58
C ARG A 120 -19.95 -20.46 -15.99
N LYS A 121 -18.70 -20.01 -16.19
CA LYS A 121 -17.55 -20.89 -16.48
C LYS A 121 -17.24 -21.84 -15.32
N ASN A 122 -17.40 -21.38 -14.07
CA ASN A 122 -17.26 -22.20 -12.87
C ASN A 122 -18.44 -23.17 -12.67
N GLY A 123 -19.54 -22.94 -13.38
CA GLY A 123 -20.77 -23.74 -13.33
C GLY A 123 -21.75 -23.28 -12.25
N ASP A 124 -21.51 -22.14 -11.62
CA ASP A 124 -22.36 -21.58 -10.58
C ASP A 124 -23.51 -20.76 -11.22
N THR A 125 -24.64 -20.65 -10.52
CA THR A 125 -25.76 -19.79 -10.90
C THR A 125 -26.23 -18.92 -9.74
N ILE A 126 -26.59 -17.67 -10.04
CA ILE A 126 -27.02 -16.67 -9.06
C ILE A 126 -28.46 -16.27 -9.40
N ASP A 127 -29.37 -16.38 -8.42
CA ASP A 127 -30.76 -15.97 -8.59
C ASP A 127 -30.91 -14.46 -8.40
N ILE A 128 -30.79 -13.71 -9.51
CA ILE A 128 -30.84 -12.24 -9.49
C ILE A 128 -32.15 -11.66 -8.94
N LYS A 129 -33.28 -12.37 -9.10
CA LYS A 129 -34.58 -11.88 -8.61
C LYS A 129 -34.62 -11.94 -7.08
N LYS A 130 -34.27 -13.10 -6.51
CA LYS A 130 -34.20 -13.23 -5.04
C LYS A 130 -33.16 -12.30 -4.43
N LEU A 131 -32.05 -12.05 -5.13
CA LEU A 131 -31.03 -11.10 -4.69
C LEU A 131 -31.60 -9.68 -4.64
N GLY A 132 -32.26 -9.26 -5.72
CA GLY A 132 -32.88 -7.93 -5.80
C GLY A 132 -34.01 -7.73 -4.79
N ASP A 133 -34.88 -8.73 -4.62
CA ASP A 133 -35.98 -8.67 -3.64
C ASP A 133 -35.47 -8.55 -2.20
N ALA A 134 -34.37 -9.24 -1.87
CA ALA A 134 -33.81 -9.21 -0.52
C ALA A 134 -33.07 -7.90 -0.20
N LEU A 135 -32.39 -7.32 -1.20
CA LEU A 135 -31.63 -6.07 -1.06
C LEU A 135 -32.49 -4.83 -1.36
N GLY A 136 -33.70 -5.01 -1.87
CA GLY A 136 -34.60 -3.93 -2.25
C GLY A 136 -34.11 -3.11 -3.45
N CYS A 137 -33.29 -3.67 -4.33
CA CYS A 137 -32.71 -2.98 -5.50
C CYS A 137 -32.77 -3.82 -6.77
N GLU A 138 -32.71 -3.17 -7.94
CA GLU A 138 -32.64 -3.88 -9.21
C GLU A 138 -31.25 -4.50 -9.41
N VAL A 139 -31.19 -5.76 -9.84
CA VAL A 139 -29.95 -6.50 -10.13
C VAL A 139 -29.93 -6.88 -11.60
N ILE A 140 -28.86 -6.51 -12.30
CA ILE A 140 -28.65 -6.84 -13.72
C ILE A 140 -27.33 -7.59 -13.88
N GLU A 141 -27.37 -8.70 -14.62
CA GLU A 141 -26.16 -9.44 -14.99
C GLU A 141 -25.35 -8.67 -16.02
N THR A 142 -24.06 -8.52 -15.76
CA THR A 142 -23.14 -7.83 -16.66
C THR A 142 -21.86 -8.63 -16.90
N SER A 143 -21.25 -8.37 -18.04
CA SER A 143 -19.87 -8.77 -18.33
C SER A 143 -19.19 -7.59 -19.00
N ALA A 144 -18.48 -6.79 -18.21
CA ALA A 144 -17.82 -5.57 -18.69
C ALA A 144 -16.82 -5.87 -19.83
N LEU A 145 -16.13 -7.02 -19.77
CA LEU A 145 -15.20 -7.46 -20.82
C LEU A 145 -15.91 -7.76 -22.14
N LYS A 146 -17.11 -8.34 -22.09
CA LYS A 146 -17.91 -8.69 -23.27
C LYS A 146 -18.90 -7.59 -23.69
N GLY A 147 -18.97 -6.49 -22.94
CA GLY A 147 -19.91 -5.39 -23.17
C GLY A 147 -21.39 -5.75 -22.97
N VAL A 148 -21.68 -6.83 -22.22
CA VAL A 148 -23.04 -7.33 -21.99
C VAL A 148 -23.63 -6.68 -20.74
N GLY A 149 -24.88 -6.19 -20.82
CA GLY A 149 -25.64 -5.66 -19.68
C GLY A 149 -25.25 -4.26 -19.20
N SER A 150 -24.07 -3.73 -19.55
CA SER A 150 -23.61 -2.42 -19.06
C SER A 150 -24.53 -1.27 -19.45
N LYS A 151 -25.02 -1.25 -20.71
CA LYS A 151 -25.98 -0.23 -21.16
C LYS A 151 -27.32 -0.32 -20.42
N GLU A 152 -27.79 -1.54 -20.18
CA GLU A 152 -29.05 -1.80 -19.49
C GLU A 152 -29.01 -1.27 -18.05
N VAL A 153 -27.91 -1.52 -17.33
CA VAL A 153 -27.67 -0.96 -15.99
C VAL A 153 -27.74 0.55 -16.00
N ALA A 154 -27.08 1.20 -16.98
CA ALA A 154 -27.08 2.66 -17.07
C ALA A 154 -28.49 3.22 -17.32
N GLU A 155 -29.27 2.59 -18.20
CA GLU A 155 -30.67 3.00 -18.44
C GLU A 155 -31.55 2.83 -17.21
N ARG A 156 -31.39 1.74 -16.44
CA ARG A 156 -32.11 1.56 -15.17
C ARG A 156 -31.74 2.58 -14.12
N ALA A 157 -30.46 2.90 -13.99
CA ALA A 157 -30.00 3.94 -13.07
C ALA A 157 -30.59 5.31 -13.43
N ILE A 158 -30.66 5.66 -14.72
CA ILE A 158 -31.34 6.89 -15.19
C ILE A 158 -32.84 6.86 -14.84
N GLY A 159 -33.49 5.70 -15.04
CA GLY A 159 -34.90 5.52 -14.69
C GLY A 159 -35.17 5.77 -13.21
N LEU A 160 -34.35 5.18 -12.33
CA LEU A 160 -34.46 5.38 -10.88
C LEU A 160 -34.21 6.84 -10.49
N ALA A 161 -33.14 7.45 -11.01
CA ALA A 161 -32.83 8.86 -10.79
C ALA A 161 -34.00 9.80 -11.15
N LYS A 162 -34.71 9.51 -12.25
CA LYS A 162 -35.89 10.28 -12.67
C LYS A 162 -37.13 10.01 -11.83
N SER A 163 -37.31 8.78 -11.38
CA SER A 163 -38.52 8.34 -10.66
C SER A 163 -38.67 8.98 -9.27
N LYS A 164 -37.55 9.40 -8.65
CA LYS A 164 -37.49 9.96 -7.28
C LYS A 164 -38.26 9.14 -6.24
N VAL A 165 -38.43 7.83 -6.46
CA VAL A 165 -39.09 6.96 -5.50
C VAL A 165 -38.27 6.93 -4.22
N PRO A 166 -38.86 7.19 -3.04
CA PRO A 166 -38.14 7.12 -1.79
C PRO A 166 -37.61 5.70 -1.60
N TYR A 167 -36.28 5.58 -1.59
CA TYR A 167 -35.60 4.31 -1.41
C TYR A 167 -35.52 4.01 0.08
N SER A 168 -36.24 2.97 0.54
CA SER A 168 -36.12 2.48 1.91
C SER A 168 -35.12 1.34 1.94
N ALA A 169 -34.02 1.52 2.67
CA ALA A 169 -33.09 0.43 2.93
C ALA A 169 -33.81 -0.72 3.67
N PRO A 170 -33.58 -1.98 3.31
CA PRO A 170 -34.08 -3.12 4.05
C PRO A 170 -33.47 -3.18 5.45
N HIS A 171 -34.24 -3.69 6.42
CA HIS A 171 -33.75 -4.03 7.75
C HIS A 171 -32.94 -5.34 7.65
N ILE A 172 -31.62 -5.23 7.68
CA ILE A 172 -30.68 -6.34 7.48
C ILE A 172 -30.18 -6.93 8.81
N PHE A 173 -30.32 -6.21 9.92
CA PHE A 173 -29.80 -6.61 11.23
C PHE A 173 -30.80 -7.46 12.02
N SER A 174 -30.34 -8.14 13.07
CA SER A 174 -31.25 -8.83 14.00
C SER A 174 -32.21 -7.85 14.67
N GLU A 175 -33.38 -8.35 15.08
CA GLU A 175 -34.40 -7.54 15.76
C GLU A 175 -33.88 -6.80 16.99
N SER A 176 -32.90 -7.38 17.70
CA SER A 176 -32.31 -6.72 18.87
C SER A 176 -31.51 -5.49 18.47
N LEU A 177 -30.69 -5.59 17.42
CA LEU A 177 -29.87 -4.49 16.96
C LEU A 177 -30.71 -3.44 16.23
N GLU A 178 -31.71 -3.84 15.42
CA GLU A 178 -32.65 -2.91 14.80
C GLU A 178 -33.43 -2.09 15.84
N LYS A 179 -33.79 -2.67 16.99
CA LYS A 179 -34.43 -1.91 18.08
C LYS A 179 -33.51 -0.82 18.65
N SER A 180 -32.24 -1.14 18.87
CA SER A 180 -31.26 -0.16 19.35
C SER A 180 -30.99 0.92 18.30
N LEU A 181 -30.84 0.54 17.03
CA LEU A 181 -30.65 1.48 15.93
C LEU A 181 -31.87 2.39 15.73
N ALA A 182 -33.09 1.87 15.88
CA ALA A 182 -34.32 2.67 15.80
C ALA A 182 -34.39 3.73 16.91
N GLN A 183 -33.98 3.39 18.14
CA GLN A 183 -33.91 4.37 19.23
C GLN A 183 -32.90 5.50 18.93
N ILE A 184 -31.75 5.17 18.34
CA ILE A 184 -30.77 6.17 17.91
C ILE A 184 -31.33 6.98 16.73
N GLU A 185 -32.04 6.34 15.81
CA GLU A 185 -32.65 6.97 14.65
C GLU A 185 -33.74 7.98 15.04
N ASP A 186 -34.54 7.68 16.06
CA ASP A 186 -35.53 8.61 16.61
C ASP A 186 -34.83 9.85 17.19
N ILE A 187 -33.76 9.67 17.97
CA ILE A 187 -32.95 10.79 18.50
C ILE A 187 -32.35 11.62 17.36
N VAL A 188 -31.83 10.97 16.32
CA VAL A 188 -31.25 11.63 15.14
C VAL A 188 -32.32 12.44 14.39
N ARG A 189 -33.47 11.85 14.09
CA ARG A 189 -34.55 12.51 13.33
C ARG A 189 -35.11 13.73 14.04
N GLU A 190 -35.19 13.71 15.36
CA GLU A 190 -35.69 14.83 16.16
C GLU A 190 -34.73 16.02 16.18
N ASN A 191 -33.43 15.79 15.99
CA ASN A 191 -32.39 16.80 16.22
C ASN A 191 -31.58 17.17 14.96
N ILE A 192 -31.60 16.33 13.93
CA ILE A 192 -30.75 16.45 12.73
C ILE A 192 -31.64 16.32 11.49
N ASN A 193 -31.72 17.40 10.72
CA ASN A 193 -32.52 17.50 9.49
C ASN A 193 -31.79 16.89 8.28
N GLU A 194 -31.28 15.66 8.42
CA GLU A 194 -30.63 14.94 7.32
C GLU A 194 -31.47 13.79 6.79
N SER A 195 -31.50 13.66 5.46
CA SER A 195 -32.23 12.61 4.75
C SER A 195 -31.73 11.18 5.04
N ASN A 196 -30.56 11.02 5.66
CA ASN A 196 -29.84 9.75 5.78
C ASN A 196 -29.80 9.27 7.25
N SER A 197 -30.91 9.41 7.97
CA SER A 197 -31.02 9.12 9.41
C SER A 197 -30.55 7.71 9.79
N ARG A 198 -30.88 6.69 8.98
CA ARG A 198 -30.41 5.31 9.20
C ARG A 198 -28.89 5.16 9.14
N TRP A 199 -28.25 5.67 8.09
CA TRP A 199 -26.80 5.62 7.94
C TRP A 199 -26.09 6.34 9.08
N LEU A 200 -26.59 7.51 9.48
CA LEU A 200 -26.03 8.27 10.58
C LEU A 200 -26.15 7.51 11.91
N SER A 201 -27.29 6.87 12.16
CA SER A 201 -27.54 6.09 13.37
C SER A 201 -26.58 4.91 13.50
N ILE A 202 -26.32 4.21 12.39
CA ILE A 202 -25.33 3.13 12.35
C ILE A 202 -23.93 3.66 12.64
N LYS A 203 -23.54 4.81 12.05
CA LYS A 203 -22.21 5.40 12.28
C LYS A 203 -22.02 5.95 13.69
N LEU A 204 -23.09 6.47 14.31
CA LEU A 204 -23.08 6.85 15.71
C LEU A 204 -22.93 5.61 16.62
N PHE A 205 -23.62 4.51 16.28
CA PHE A 205 -23.46 3.24 16.99
C PHE A 205 -22.02 2.69 16.90
N GLU A 206 -21.37 2.79 15.73
CA GLU A 206 -19.96 2.43 15.52
C GLU A 206 -18.96 3.41 16.17
N ARG A 207 -19.43 4.48 16.84
CA ARG A 207 -18.59 5.54 17.41
C ARG A 207 -17.61 6.17 16.40
N ASP A 208 -18.04 6.40 15.14
CA ASP A 208 -17.17 7.00 14.10
C ASP A 208 -16.75 8.43 14.51
N GLU A 209 -15.46 8.63 14.79
CA GLU A 209 -14.92 9.90 15.27
C GLU A 209 -15.19 11.09 14.34
N LYS A 210 -15.23 10.87 13.02
CA LYS A 210 -15.43 11.96 12.07
C LYS A 210 -16.89 12.42 12.09
N ILE A 211 -17.82 11.48 12.22
CA ILE A 211 -19.24 11.77 12.35
C ILE A 211 -19.53 12.42 13.70
N LEU A 212 -18.98 11.92 14.81
CA LEU A 212 -19.14 12.53 16.13
C LEU A 212 -18.61 13.97 16.21
N LYS A 213 -17.61 14.32 15.38
CA LYS A 213 -17.09 15.69 15.24
C LYS A 213 -17.93 16.57 14.30
N GLN A 214 -18.55 15.97 13.28
CA GLN A 214 -19.39 16.68 12.31
C GLN A 214 -20.78 16.98 12.86
N VAL A 215 -21.34 16.06 13.63
CA VAL A 215 -22.64 16.22 14.25
C VAL A 215 -22.45 16.86 15.62
N GLU A 216 -22.70 18.17 15.71
CA GLU A 216 -22.67 18.93 16.98
C GLU A 216 -23.86 18.54 17.88
N LEU A 217 -23.84 17.32 18.43
CA LEU A 217 -24.81 16.85 19.42
C LEU A 217 -24.56 17.50 20.79
N LYS A 218 -25.64 17.87 21.48
CA LYS A 218 -25.60 18.25 22.90
C LYS A 218 -25.11 17.06 23.73
N ASP A 219 -24.39 17.33 24.82
CA ASP A 219 -23.76 16.29 25.64
C ASP A 219 -24.79 15.31 26.23
N ASP A 220 -25.97 15.78 26.63
CA ASP A 220 -27.08 14.93 27.11
C ASP A 220 -27.54 13.89 26.06
N LEU A 221 -27.55 14.26 24.78
CA LEU A 221 -27.93 13.34 23.69
C LEU A 221 -26.81 12.32 23.42
N LYS A 222 -25.55 12.73 23.55
CA LYS A 222 -24.41 11.81 23.41
C LYS A 222 -24.44 10.75 24.50
N ASP A 223 -24.71 11.15 25.75
CA ASP A 223 -24.80 10.22 26.88
C ASP A 223 -25.94 9.21 26.68
N ARG A 224 -27.11 9.65 26.18
CA ARG A 224 -28.23 8.76 25.85
C ARG A 224 -27.91 7.76 24.75
N ILE A 225 -27.21 8.19 23.69
CA ILE A 225 -26.76 7.29 22.62
C ILE A 225 -25.74 6.29 23.16
N GLU A 226 -24.81 6.75 23.98
CA GLU A 226 -23.78 5.91 24.59
C GLU A 226 -24.39 4.84 25.52
N ASP A 227 -25.41 5.19 26.31
CA ASP A 227 -26.15 4.22 27.13
C ASP A 227 -26.80 3.11 26.28
N ILE A 228 -27.37 3.47 25.13
CA ILE A 228 -27.95 2.50 24.19
C ILE A 228 -26.86 1.57 23.66
N ILE A 229 -25.72 2.13 23.24
CA ILE A 229 -24.57 1.37 22.71
C ILE A 229 -24.04 0.40 23.77
N VAL A 230 -23.76 0.88 24.98
CA VAL A 230 -23.23 0.05 26.08
C VAL A 230 -24.21 -1.05 26.48
N SER A 231 -25.52 -0.80 26.45
CA SER A 231 -26.52 -1.85 26.71
C SER A 231 -26.46 -2.96 25.64
N CYS A 232 -26.22 -2.57 24.38
CA CYS A 232 -26.11 -3.48 23.26
C CYS A 232 -24.80 -4.28 23.33
N GLU A 233 -23.67 -3.62 23.59
CA GLU A 233 -22.36 -4.26 23.79
C GLU A 233 -22.40 -5.31 24.90
N LYS A 234 -23.05 -5.01 26.04
CA LYS A 234 -23.24 -5.98 27.13
C LYS A 234 -24.07 -7.20 26.70
N LYS A 235 -25.07 -7.00 25.83
CA LYS A 235 -25.97 -8.06 25.38
C LYS A 235 -25.31 -8.99 24.36
N PHE A 236 -24.50 -8.44 23.45
CA PHE A 236 -23.81 -9.19 22.41
C PHE A 236 -22.42 -9.71 22.85
N GLY A 237 -21.83 -9.12 23.89
CA GLY A 237 -20.53 -9.51 24.43
C GLY A 237 -19.36 -9.13 23.51
N ASP A 238 -19.51 -8.08 22.72
CA ASP A 238 -18.55 -7.62 21.71
C ASP A 238 -18.61 -6.09 21.58
N ASP A 239 -17.63 -5.48 20.92
CA ASP A 239 -17.61 -4.03 20.68
C ASP A 239 -18.58 -3.59 19.57
N SER A 240 -19.01 -2.34 19.58
CA SER A 240 -20.04 -1.85 18.66
C SER A 240 -19.70 -1.97 17.17
N GLU A 241 -18.43 -1.83 16.77
CA GLU A 241 -17.99 -1.99 15.38
C GLU A 241 -18.02 -3.47 14.97
N SER A 242 -17.53 -4.35 15.84
CA SER A 242 -17.58 -5.80 15.65
C SER A 242 -19.02 -6.32 15.57
N ILE A 243 -19.94 -5.79 16.38
CA ILE A 243 -21.36 -6.15 16.34
C ILE A 243 -21.97 -5.87 14.96
N ILE A 244 -21.82 -4.64 14.43
CA ILE A 244 -22.35 -4.28 13.11
C ILE A 244 -21.72 -5.16 12.02
N THR A 245 -20.40 -5.33 12.07
CA THR A 245 -19.66 -6.13 11.08
C THR A 245 -20.15 -7.58 11.06
N ASN A 246 -20.24 -8.21 12.23
CA ASN A 246 -20.69 -9.59 12.38
C ASN A 246 -22.13 -9.78 11.90
N GLU A 247 -23.03 -8.86 12.24
CA GLU A 247 -24.43 -8.93 11.81
C GLU A 247 -24.58 -8.74 10.29
N ARG A 248 -23.80 -7.85 9.65
CA ARG A 248 -23.74 -7.75 8.17
C ARG A 248 -23.30 -9.07 7.54
N TYR A 249 -22.20 -9.66 8.01
CA TYR A 249 -21.73 -10.94 7.49
C TYR A 249 -22.73 -12.07 7.74
N SER A 250 -23.43 -12.06 8.88
CA SER A 250 -24.50 -13.01 9.19
C SER A 250 -25.66 -12.90 8.19
N TYR A 251 -26.10 -11.68 7.88
CA TYR A 251 -27.12 -11.40 6.88
C TYR A 251 -26.68 -11.87 5.48
N ILE A 252 -25.49 -11.45 5.04
CA ILE A 252 -24.94 -11.81 3.73
C ILE A 252 -24.83 -13.33 3.60
N ASN A 253 -24.31 -14.03 4.61
CA ASN A 253 -24.21 -15.48 4.60
C ASN A 253 -25.57 -16.18 4.47
N LYS A 254 -26.60 -15.66 5.15
CA LYS A 254 -27.98 -16.17 5.00
C LYS A 254 -28.53 -15.90 3.60
N LEU A 255 -28.23 -14.74 3.02
CA LEU A 255 -28.67 -14.35 1.67
C LEU A 255 -28.00 -15.20 0.59
N ILE A 256 -26.68 -15.34 0.63
CA ILE A 256 -25.90 -16.15 -0.31
C ILE A 256 -26.38 -17.59 -0.34
N LYS A 257 -26.68 -18.20 0.82
CA LYS A 257 -27.24 -19.56 0.89
C LYS A 257 -28.57 -19.72 0.14
N LYS A 258 -29.36 -18.65 0.01
CA LYS A 258 -30.66 -18.66 -0.69
C LYS A 258 -30.55 -18.37 -2.19
N VAL A 259 -29.51 -17.64 -2.59
CA VAL A 259 -29.38 -17.03 -3.92
C VAL A 259 -28.36 -17.76 -4.80
N LEU A 260 -27.29 -18.30 -4.21
CA LEU A 260 -26.18 -18.91 -4.93
C LEU A 260 -26.32 -20.44 -4.99
N TYR A 261 -26.44 -20.98 -6.19
CA TYR A 261 -26.43 -22.42 -6.43
C TYR A 261 -25.06 -22.84 -6.98
N LYS A 262 -24.27 -23.52 -6.14
CA LYS A 262 -22.95 -24.05 -6.54
C LYS A 262 -23.09 -25.45 -7.14
N LYS A 263 -22.70 -25.63 -8.40
CA LYS A 263 -22.82 -26.94 -9.09
C LYS A 263 -21.70 -27.91 -8.72
N ASN A 264 -20.52 -27.40 -8.34
CA ASN A 264 -19.37 -28.22 -7.98
C ASN A 264 -18.99 -28.04 -6.51
N LYS A 265 -18.83 -29.14 -5.76
CA LYS A 265 -17.98 -29.13 -4.56
C LYS A 265 -16.58 -28.72 -5.02
N VAL A 266 -16.09 -27.61 -4.49
CA VAL A 266 -14.79 -26.96 -4.75
C VAL A 266 -13.73 -27.97 -5.21
N LYS A 267 -13.41 -27.99 -6.51
CA LYS A 267 -12.17 -28.61 -6.97
C LYS A 267 -11.04 -27.71 -6.50
N VAL A 268 -10.22 -28.21 -5.58
CA VAL A 268 -9.03 -27.51 -5.05
C VAL A 268 -8.17 -27.05 -6.22
N THR A 269 -8.03 -25.73 -6.40
CA THR A 269 -7.24 -25.14 -7.47
C THR A 269 -5.75 -25.38 -7.24
N MET A 270 -4.90 -25.22 -8.27
CA MET A 270 -3.44 -25.30 -8.07
C MET A 270 -2.95 -24.29 -7.04
N SER A 271 -3.54 -23.08 -7.03
CA SER A 271 -3.25 -22.07 -6.02
C SER A 271 -3.58 -22.56 -4.61
N ASP A 272 -4.75 -23.19 -4.42
CA ASP A 272 -5.15 -23.72 -3.10
C ASP A 272 -4.20 -24.83 -2.61
N LYS A 273 -3.66 -25.65 -3.52
CA LYS A 273 -2.67 -26.68 -3.16
C LYS A 273 -1.35 -26.07 -2.70
N ILE A 274 -0.86 -25.06 -3.42
CA ILE A 274 0.38 -24.35 -3.07
C ILE A 274 0.18 -23.61 -1.75
N ASP A 275 -0.94 -22.89 -1.59
CA ASP A 275 -1.23 -22.13 -0.39
C ASP A 275 -1.37 -23.05 0.83
N LYS A 276 -1.86 -24.29 0.69
CA LYS A 276 -1.89 -25.26 1.80
C LYS A 276 -0.49 -25.55 2.40
N ILE A 277 0.56 -25.45 1.59
CA ILE A 277 1.96 -25.64 2.01
C ILE A 277 2.57 -24.30 2.41
N VAL A 278 2.48 -23.31 1.52
CA VAL A 278 3.13 -22.00 1.67
C VAL A 278 2.55 -21.16 2.80
N THR A 279 1.24 -21.24 3.04
CA THR A 279 0.53 -20.46 4.09
C THR A 279 0.35 -21.26 5.39
N ASN A 280 0.94 -22.45 5.50
CA ASN A 280 0.88 -23.24 6.72
C ASN A 280 1.54 -22.49 7.89
N ARG A 281 0.87 -22.47 9.05
CA ARG A 281 1.32 -21.75 10.26
C ARG A 281 2.77 -22.03 10.67
N ILE A 282 3.29 -23.24 10.42
CA ILE A 282 4.65 -23.64 10.81
C ILE A 282 5.60 -23.59 9.61
N LEU A 283 5.19 -24.12 8.45
CA LEU A 283 6.07 -24.21 7.27
C LEU A 283 6.26 -22.87 6.53
N ALA A 284 5.34 -21.92 6.70
CA ALA A 284 5.40 -20.62 6.02
C ALA A 284 6.71 -19.86 6.29
N LEU A 285 7.15 -19.80 7.55
CA LEU A 285 8.36 -19.06 7.94
C LEU A 285 9.65 -19.74 7.43
N PRO A 286 9.87 -21.05 7.59
CA PRO A 286 11.02 -21.74 7.00
C PRO A 286 11.07 -21.65 5.47
N ILE A 287 9.94 -21.83 4.78
CA ILE A 287 9.87 -21.70 3.32
C ILE A 287 10.26 -20.29 2.90
N PHE A 288 9.75 -19.28 3.59
CA PHE A 288 10.09 -17.89 3.35
C PHE A 288 11.59 -17.62 3.54
N VAL A 289 12.17 -18.09 4.65
CA VAL A 289 13.61 -17.95 4.90
C VAL A 289 14.42 -18.64 3.81
N GLY A 290 14.01 -19.84 3.36
CA GLY A 290 14.66 -20.56 2.26
C GLY A 290 14.60 -19.81 0.92
N ILE A 291 13.44 -19.25 0.57
CA ILE A 291 13.28 -18.44 -0.65
C ILE A 291 14.12 -17.18 -0.58
N MET A 292 14.10 -16.46 0.54
CA MET A 292 14.90 -15.25 0.71
C MET A 292 16.40 -15.54 0.73
N PHE A 293 16.81 -16.64 1.35
CA PHE A 293 18.19 -17.12 1.27
C PHE A 293 18.60 -17.33 -0.19
N LEU A 294 17.77 -18.00 -1.00
CA LEU A 294 18.04 -18.21 -2.42
C LEU A 294 18.10 -16.87 -3.20
N VAL A 295 17.18 -15.94 -2.93
CA VAL A 295 17.20 -14.60 -3.54
C VAL A 295 18.50 -13.87 -3.22
N TYR A 296 18.92 -13.79 -1.95
CA TYR A 296 20.15 -13.10 -1.57
C TYR A 296 21.40 -13.85 -2.04
N TYR A 297 21.39 -15.18 -2.01
CA TYR A 297 22.50 -15.99 -2.50
C TYR A 297 22.75 -15.72 -3.99
N ILE A 298 21.68 -15.72 -4.80
CA ILE A 298 21.77 -15.44 -6.23
C ILE A 298 22.15 -13.97 -6.48
N SER A 299 21.51 -13.04 -5.76
CA SER A 299 21.62 -11.61 -6.04
C SER A 299 22.88 -10.97 -5.48
N ILE A 300 23.44 -11.47 -4.38
CA ILE A 300 24.60 -10.87 -3.70
C ILE A 300 25.83 -11.76 -3.85
N SER A 301 25.72 -13.08 -3.64
CA SER A 301 26.90 -13.94 -3.54
C SER A 301 27.37 -14.50 -4.88
N THR A 302 26.48 -14.82 -5.81
CA THR A 302 26.86 -15.49 -7.06
C THR A 302 26.85 -14.54 -8.25
N VAL A 303 25.67 -14.25 -8.82
CA VAL A 303 25.56 -13.51 -10.07
C VAL A 303 25.82 -12.03 -9.84
N GLY A 304 25.15 -11.43 -8.85
CA GLY A 304 25.29 -9.99 -8.63
C GLY A 304 26.67 -9.59 -8.12
N GLY A 305 27.27 -10.37 -7.19
CA GLY A 305 28.63 -10.16 -6.71
C GLY A 305 29.65 -10.26 -7.85
N ALA A 306 29.65 -11.37 -8.60
CA ALA A 306 30.57 -11.55 -9.72
C ALA A 306 30.45 -10.45 -10.79
N MET A 307 29.22 -9.98 -11.09
CA MET A 307 29.03 -8.88 -12.02
C MET A 307 29.51 -7.54 -11.45
N THR A 308 29.29 -7.28 -10.16
CA THR A 308 29.77 -6.07 -9.49
C THR A 308 31.28 -6.03 -9.42
N ASP A 309 31.94 -7.14 -9.06
CA ASP A 309 33.40 -7.24 -9.05
C ASP A 309 33.96 -7.03 -10.46
N TRP A 310 33.33 -7.63 -11.48
CA TRP A 310 33.75 -7.40 -12.87
C TRP A 310 33.66 -5.93 -13.29
N VAL A 311 32.57 -5.23 -12.95
CA VAL A 311 32.39 -3.80 -13.27
C VAL A 311 33.38 -2.95 -12.47
N ASN A 312 33.58 -3.22 -11.19
CA ASN A 312 34.48 -2.45 -10.35
C ASN A 312 35.94 -2.63 -10.77
N ASP A 313 36.39 -3.85 -10.99
CA ASP A 313 37.80 -4.13 -11.23
C ASP A 313 38.17 -3.81 -12.69
N ASN A 314 37.39 -4.29 -13.67
CA ASN A 314 37.76 -4.14 -15.07
C ASN A 314 37.33 -2.79 -15.66
N LEU A 315 36.08 -2.35 -15.40
CA LEU A 315 35.56 -1.15 -16.03
C LEU A 315 36.02 0.11 -15.29
N PHE A 316 35.81 0.17 -13.98
CA PHE A 316 36.11 1.36 -13.17
C PHE A 316 37.46 1.32 -12.44
N GLY A 317 38.13 0.17 -12.38
CA GLY A 317 39.47 0.02 -11.81
C GLY A 317 40.55 0.20 -12.88
N ASP A 318 40.39 -0.49 -14.01
CA ASP A 318 41.39 -0.49 -15.08
C ASP A 318 40.99 0.34 -16.30
N PHE A 319 39.89 -0.01 -16.98
CA PHE A 319 39.63 0.52 -18.32
C PHE A 319 39.35 2.03 -18.32
N VAL A 320 38.38 2.49 -17.55
CA VAL A 320 37.97 3.91 -17.55
C VAL A 320 39.06 4.82 -16.96
N PRO A 321 39.64 4.55 -15.77
CA PRO A 321 40.64 5.43 -15.19
C PRO A 321 41.91 5.52 -16.05
N ASN A 322 42.42 4.39 -16.56
CA ASN A 322 43.67 4.40 -17.34
C ASN A 322 43.51 5.14 -18.67
N ASN A 323 42.38 4.97 -19.36
CA ASN A 323 42.11 5.70 -20.61
C ASN A 323 41.94 7.20 -20.34
N VAL A 324 41.22 7.59 -19.29
CA VAL A 324 41.02 9.00 -18.95
C VAL A 324 42.33 9.64 -18.48
N GLN A 325 43.12 8.96 -17.65
CA GLN A 325 44.45 9.41 -17.22
C GLN A 325 45.39 9.60 -18.40
N TRP A 326 45.40 8.67 -19.37
CA TRP A 326 46.22 8.80 -20.58
C TRP A 326 45.83 10.02 -21.41
N ILE A 327 44.52 10.26 -21.59
CA ILE A 327 44.00 11.44 -22.30
C ILE A 327 44.40 12.74 -21.58
N LEU A 328 44.21 12.79 -20.26
CA LEU A 328 44.53 13.94 -19.44
C LEU A 328 46.03 14.27 -19.45
N ASN A 329 46.88 13.26 -19.29
CA ASN A 329 48.34 13.42 -19.35
C ASN A 329 48.79 13.89 -20.74
N SER A 330 48.15 13.40 -21.80
CA SER A 330 48.45 13.82 -23.18
C SER A 330 48.05 15.28 -23.47
N LEU A 331 47.07 15.81 -22.72
CA LEU A 331 46.62 17.20 -22.79
C LEU A 331 47.42 18.14 -21.87
N GLY A 332 48.33 17.62 -21.04
CA GLY A 332 49.12 18.41 -20.09
C GLY A 332 48.27 19.08 -19.01
N THR A 333 47.17 18.46 -18.58
CA THR A 333 46.29 19.02 -17.53
C THR A 333 46.96 19.04 -16.16
N ALA A 334 46.62 20.05 -15.35
CA ALA A 334 47.16 20.21 -14.01
C ALA A 334 46.77 19.06 -13.07
N ASP A 335 47.64 18.73 -12.11
CA ASP A 335 47.47 17.57 -11.23
C ASP A 335 46.18 17.60 -10.40
N TRP A 336 45.75 18.78 -9.95
CA TRP A 336 44.49 18.95 -9.22
C TRP A 336 43.26 18.60 -10.08
N LEU A 337 43.32 18.87 -11.39
CA LEU A 337 42.24 18.56 -12.33
C LEU A 337 42.21 17.05 -12.62
N ASN A 338 43.38 16.41 -12.68
CA ASN A 338 43.48 14.97 -12.82
C ASN A 338 42.87 14.25 -11.61
N SER A 339 43.24 14.66 -10.39
CA SER A 339 42.64 14.13 -9.17
C SER A 339 41.13 14.41 -9.09
N PHE A 340 40.67 15.58 -9.51
CA PHE A 340 39.23 15.88 -9.53
C PHE A 340 38.44 14.91 -10.42
N ILE A 341 38.92 14.68 -11.64
CA ILE A 341 38.23 13.86 -12.63
C ILE A 341 38.29 12.38 -12.22
N LEU A 342 39.44 11.90 -11.75
CA LEU A 342 39.65 10.50 -11.41
C LEU A 342 39.08 10.15 -10.03
N ASP A 343 39.51 10.87 -8.98
CA ASP A 343 39.16 10.55 -7.59
C ASP A 343 37.81 11.18 -7.16
N GLY A 344 37.42 12.30 -7.76
CA GLY A 344 36.15 12.96 -7.46
C GLY A 344 34.98 12.41 -8.28
N ILE A 345 35.10 12.50 -9.61
CA ILE A 345 34.00 12.18 -10.54
C ILE A 345 33.97 10.69 -10.88
N ILE A 346 35.06 10.13 -11.41
CA ILE A 346 35.09 8.74 -11.90
C ILE A 346 34.92 7.77 -10.73
N ALA A 347 35.59 7.98 -9.60
CA ALA A 347 35.37 7.17 -8.40
C ALA A 347 33.92 7.27 -7.90
N GLY A 348 33.31 8.46 -7.92
CA GLY A 348 31.92 8.67 -7.53
C GLY A 348 30.92 7.97 -8.44
N VAL A 349 31.10 8.09 -9.76
CA VAL A 349 30.29 7.39 -10.77
C VAL A 349 30.51 5.88 -10.69
N GLY A 350 31.76 5.44 -10.51
CA GLY A 350 32.15 4.05 -10.37
C GLY A 350 31.54 3.40 -9.14
N ALA A 351 31.55 4.08 -8.00
CA ALA A 351 30.88 3.61 -6.79
C ALA A 351 29.39 3.35 -7.03
N VAL A 352 28.69 4.22 -7.76
CA VAL A 352 27.25 4.05 -8.04
C VAL A 352 27.01 2.94 -9.05
N LEU A 353 27.69 2.99 -10.19
CA LEU A 353 27.49 2.05 -11.31
C LEU A 353 28.00 0.65 -10.99
N GLY A 354 29.03 0.54 -10.15
CA GLY A 354 29.55 -0.71 -9.60
C GLY A 354 28.51 -1.53 -8.85
N PHE A 355 27.62 -0.88 -8.10
CA PHE A 355 26.55 -1.58 -7.36
C PHE A 355 25.30 -1.89 -8.20
N VAL A 356 25.18 -1.34 -9.41
CA VAL A 356 23.97 -1.53 -10.25
C VAL A 356 23.72 -2.99 -10.62
N PRO A 357 24.71 -3.82 -11.03
CA PRO A 357 24.47 -5.21 -11.39
C PRO A 357 23.89 -6.03 -10.24
N GLN A 358 24.46 -5.91 -9.04
CA GLN A 358 23.95 -6.57 -7.84
C GLN A 358 22.50 -6.15 -7.54
N MET A 359 22.20 -4.85 -7.65
CA MET A 359 20.84 -4.34 -7.43
C MET A 359 19.85 -4.79 -8.51
N ALA A 360 20.28 -4.86 -9.77
CA ALA A 360 19.47 -5.35 -10.88
C ALA A 360 19.06 -6.81 -10.66
N MET A 361 19.99 -7.65 -10.22
CA MET A 361 19.70 -9.04 -9.90
C MET A 361 18.71 -9.17 -8.73
N LEU A 362 18.91 -8.38 -7.68
CA LEU A 362 17.97 -8.34 -6.55
C LEU A 362 16.57 -7.90 -6.99
N PHE A 363 16.45 -6.84 -7.79
CA PHE A 363 15.16 -6.38 -8.30
C PHE A 363 14.51 -7.37 -9.24
N LEU A 364 15.28 -8.11 -10.04
CA LEU A 364 14.77 -9.18 -10.87
C LEU A 364 14.13 -10.27 -10.02
N CYS A 365 14.83 -10.77 -9.00
CA CYS A 365 14.30 -11.79 -8.10
C CYS A 365 13.05 -11.30 -7.34
N LEU A 366 13.06 -10.07 -6.85
CA LEU A 366 11.91 -9.48 -6.17
C LEU A 366 10.71 -9.28 -7.11
N ALA A 367 10.94 -8.85 -8.35
CA ALA A 367 9.88 -8.70 -9.35
C ALA A 367 9.25 -10.05 -9.71
N ILE A 368 10.04 -11.14 -9.76
CA ILE A 368 9.51 -12.50 -9.94
C ILE A 368 8.59 -12.91 -8.78
N LEU A 369 8.98 -12.62 -7.54
CA LEU A 369 8.18 -12.94 -6.35
C LEU A 369 6.90 -12.10 -6.25
N GLU A 370 6.96 -10.87 -6.72
CA GLU A 370 5.83 -9.94 -6.77
C GLU A 370 4.84 -10.37 -7.85
N ASP A 371 5.31 -10.58 -9.08
CA ASP A 371 4.49 -11.01 -10.22
C ASP A 371 3.97 -12.43 -10.05
N CYS A 372 4.62 -13.34 -9.31
CA CYS A 372 4.03 -14.67 -9.08
C CYS A 372 2.93 -14.67 -8.00
N GLY A 373 2.75 -13.56 -7.28
CA GLY A 373 1.77 -13.41 -6.21
C GLY A 373 2.26 -13.87 -4.82
N TYR A 374 3.51 -14.32 -4.69
CA TYR A 374 4.06 -14.79 -3.40
C TYR A 374 4.16 -13.68 -2.35
N MET A 375 4.49 -12.45 -2.76
CA MET A 375 4.60 -11.29 -1.85
C MET A 375 3.31 -11.02 -1.05
N SER A 376 2.14 -11.24 -1.66
CA SER A 376 0.84 -11.09 -0.97
C SER A 376 0.64 -12.10 0.16
N ARG A 377 1.11 -13.35 0.00
CA ARG A 377 1.04 -14.39 1.03
C ARG A 377 1.96 -14.08 2.19
N ILE A 378 3.18 -13.63 1.88
CA ILE A 378 4.14 -13.26 2.93
C ILE A 378 3.57 -12.13 3.78
N ALA A 379 3.00 -11.09 3.16
CA ALA A 379 2.36 -10.01 3.91
C ALA A 379 1.25 -10.53 4.82
N PHE A 380 0.41 -11.45 4.34
CA PHE A 380 -0.62 -12.10 5.15
C PHE A 380 -0.05 -12.90 6.34
N ILE A 381 1.00 -13.70 6.11
CA ILE A 381 1.68 -14.47 7.17
C ILE A 381 2.30 -13.54 8.22
N MET A 382 2.94 -12.46 7.76
CA MET A 382 3.65 -11.51 8.62
C MET A 382 2.70 -10.56 9.35
N ASP A 383 1.47 -10.37 8.87
CA ASP A 383 0.48 -9.50 9.51
C ASP A 383 0.25 -9.86 10.98
N ARG A 384 0.13 -11.16 11.29
CA ARG A 384 -0.03 -11.62 12.68
C ARG A 384 1.14 -11.22 13.59
N LEU A 385 2.37 -11.21 13.06
CA LEU A 385 3.58 -10.85 13.81
C LEU A 385 3.67 -9.33 13.96
N PHE A 386 3.49 -8.58 12.87
CA PHE A 386 3.65 -7.14 12.82
C PHE A 386 2.54 -6.39 13.55
N ARG A 387 1.31 -6.92 13.57
CA ARG A 387 0.17 -6.32 14.27
C ARG A 387 0.42 -6.23 15.78
N ARG A 388 1.16 -7.17 16.37
CA ARG A 388 1.59 -7.12 17.79
C ARG A 388 2.46 -5.89 18.08
N PHE A 389 3.18 -5.41 17.08
CA PHE A 389 4.06 -4.24 17.15
C PHE A 389 3.39 -2.97 16.61
N GLY A 390 2.11 -3.04 16.22
CA GLY A 390 1.36 -1.91 15.66
C GLY A 390 1.67 -1.59 14.20
N LEU A 391 2.28 -2.51 13.47
CA LEU A 391 2.52 -2.38 12.03
C LEU A 391 1.59 -3.31 11.25
N SER A 392 1.24 -2.93 10.01
CA SER A 392 0.52 -3.84 9.11
C SER A 392 1.46 -4.91 8.55
N GLY A 393 0.91 -6.06 8.14
CA GLY A 393 1.67 -7.04 7.36
C GLY A 393 2.27 -6.49 6.07
N LYS A 394 1.69 -5.42 5.48
CA LYS A 394 2.24 -4.73 4.29
C LYS A 394 3.57 -4.04 4.61
N SER A 395 3.80 -3.63 5.87
CA SER A 395 5.04 -2.98 6.31
C SER A 395 6.26 -3.90 6.26
N PHE A 396 6.07 -5.21 6.28
CA PHE A 396 7.15 -6.17 6.16
C PHE A 396 7.83 -6.12 4.78
N ILE A 397 7.05 -5.88 3.71
CA ILE A 397 7.58 -5.85 2.33
C ILE A 397 8.68 -4.79 2.19
N PRO A 398 8.47 -3.51 2.56
CA PRO A 398 9.52 -2.50 2.57
C PRO A 398 10.75 -2.83 3.41
N ILE A 399 10.54 -3.40 4.60
CA ILE A 399 11.62 -3.75 5.53
C ILE A 399 12.49 -4.85 4.90
N LEU A 400 11.85 -5.86 4.30
CA LEU A 400 12.53 -6.95 3.60
C LEU A 400 13.31 -6.47 2.38
N ILE A 401 12.75 -5.58 1.57
CA ILE A 401 13.45 -4.99 0.43
C ILE A 401 14.61 -4.10 0.93
N GLY A 402 14.43 -3.44 2.07
CA GLY A 402 15.40 -2.59 2.74
C GLY A 402 16.71 -3.28 3.13
N THR A 403 16.67 -4.57 3.47
CA THR A 403 17.88 -5.37 3.80
C THR A 403 18.83 -5.48 2.61
N GLY A 404 18.30 -5.42 1.37
CA GLY A 404 19.12 -5.34 0.17
C GLY A 404 19.60 -3.92 -0.04
N CYS A 405 18.65 -2.98 -0.17
CA CYS A 405 18.92 -1.56 -0.30
C CYS A 405 17.81 -0.71 0.33
N GLY A 406 18.21 0.26 1.17
CA GLY A 406 17.27 1.13 1.87
C GLY A 406 16.46 2.03 0.95
N VAL A 407 17.01 2.48 -0.18
CA VAL A 407 16.33 3.38 -1.14
C VAL A 407 15.07 2.74 -1.75
N PRO A 408 15.14 1.59 -2.44
CA PRO A 408 13.95 0.90 -2.96
C PRO A 408 13.05 0.38 -1.83
N GLY A 409 13.61 0.00 -0.67
CA GLY A 409 12.84 -0.36 0.52
C GLY A 409 11.90 0.78 0.93
N ILE A 410 12.44 1.98 1.15
CA ILE A 410 11.66 3.17 1.48
C ILE A 410 10.67 3.52 0.36
N MET A 411 11.06 3.43 -0.92
CA MET A 411 10.15 3.72 -2.03
C MET A 411 8.95 2.76 -2.10
N SER A 412 9.15 1.49 -1.74
CA SER A 412 8.08 0.49 -1.75
C SER A 412 7.00 0.71 -0.67
N THR A 413 7.26 1.54 0.35
CA THR A 413 6.26 1.92 1.37
C THR A 413 5.03 2.63 0.79
N ARG A 414 5.11 3.13 -0.45
CA ARG A 414 3.98 3.76 -1.16
C ARG A 414 2.78 2.83 -1.35
N THR A 415 2.97 1.51 -1.25
CA THR A 415 1.89 0.52 -1.32
C THR A 415 1.07 0.42 -0.03
N ILE A 416 1.50 1.10 1.05
CA ILE A 416 0.78 1.18 2.32
C ILE A 416 -0.20 2.35 2.24
N GLU A 417 -1.50 2.03 2.21
CA GLU A 417 -2.61 2.98 2.09
C GLU A 417 -2.72 3.91 3.31
N ASN A 418 -2.59 3.35 4.52
CA ASN A 418 -2.65 4.13 5.74
C ASN A 418 -1.38 4.98 5.89
N GLU A 419 -1.55 6.30 5.95
CA GLU A 419 -0.45 7.24 6.01
C GLU A 419 0.38 7.12 7.31
N LYS A 420 -0.25 6.82 8.45
CA LYS A 420 0.46 6.62 9.73
C LYS A 420 1.39 5.41 9.65
N ASP A 421 0.86 4.28 9.18
CA ASP A 421 1.62 3.04 9.01
C ASP A 421 2.74 3.23 7.98
N ARG A 422 2.47 3.94 6.89
CA ARG A 422 3.47 4.26 5.86
C ARG A 422 4.63 5.06 6.43
N ARG A 423 4.36 6.16 7.14
CA ARG A 423 5.39 7.02 7.75
C ARG A 423 6.20 6.26 8.79
N MET A 424 5.55 5.48 9.64
CA MET A 424 6.23 4.63 10.62
C MET A 424 7.14 3.60 9.94
N THR A 425 6.65 2.96 8.87
CA THR A 425 7.43 1.99 8.08
C THR A 425 8.67 2.63 7.46
N ILE A 426 8.57 3.85 6.92
CA ILE A 426 9.70 4.59 6.35
C ILE A 426 10.80 4.78 7.41
N ILE A 427 10.43 5.20 8.64
CA ILE A 427 11.38 5.41 9.72
C ILE A 427 12.06 4.11 10.11
N VAL A 428 11.29 3.06 10.42
CA VAL A 428 11.87 1.81 10.95
C VAL A 428 12.67 1.04 9.90
N THR A 429 12.33 1.15 8.61
CA THR A 429 13.07 0.47 7.52
C THR A 429 14.55 0.89 7.48
N THR A 430 14.89 2.09 7.96
CA THR A 430 16.27 2.56 7.98
C THR A 430 17.17 1.86 9.00
N PHE A 431 16.61 1.18 10.01
CA PHE A 431 17.38 0.44 11.01
C PHE A 431 17.96 -0.86 10.47
N ILE A 432 17.44 -1.39 9.37
CA ILE A 432 17.95 -2.65 8.83
C ILE A 432 19.33 -2.43 8.19
N PRO A 433 20.32 -3.31 8.46
CA PRO A 433 21.56 -3.31 7.72
C PRO A 433 21.31 -3.64 6.25
N CYS A 434 21.76 -2.77 5.35
CA CYS A 434 21.74 -2.99 3.92
C CYS A 434 23.13 -3.33 3.39
N SER A 435 23.23 -3.76 2.13
CA SER A 435 24.51 -4.08 1.47
C SER A 435 25.60 -3.02 1.68
N ALA A 436 25.26 -1.73 1.58
CA ALA A 436 26.21 -0.62 1.79
C ALA A 436 26.66 -0.43 3.25
N LYS A 437 25.93 -0.95 4.24
CA LYS A 437 26.31 -0.89 5.67
C LYS A 437 27.22 -2.04 6.08
N ILE A 438 27.23 -3.15 5.34
CA ILE A 438 28.03 -4.32 5.65
C ILE A 438 29.53 -3.99 5.70
N PRO A 439 30.13 -3.22 4.74
CA PRO A 439 31.54 -2.84 4.83
C PRO A 439 31.89 -2.06 6.09
N ILE A 440 31.01 -1.15 6.54
CA ILE A 440 31.23 -0.38 7.78
C ILE A 440 31.14 -1.30 9.01
N ILE A 441 30.17 -2.21 9.04
CA ILE A 441 30.04 -3.20 10.11
C ILE A 441 31.26 -4.11 10.14
N ALA A 442 31.74 -4.55 8.96
CA ALA A 442 32.93 -5.38 8.82
C ALA A 442 34.20 -4.64 9.27
N LEU A 443 34.35 -3.36 8.92
CA LEU A 443 35.45 -2.50 9.34
C LEU A 443 35.51 -2.39 10.88
N ILE A 444 34.38 -2.05 11.50
CA ILE A 444 34.28 -1.93 12.97
C ILE A 444 34.53 -3.29 13.65
N SER A 445 33.97 -4.36 13.10
CA SER A 445 34.19 -5.73 13.59
C SER A 445 35.66 -6.15 13.48
N GLY A 446 36.34 -5.78 12.39
CA GLY A 446 37.76 -6.05 12.18
C GLY A 446 38.62 -5.30 13.18
N ALA A 447 38.35 -4.00 13.36
CA ALA A 447 39.14 -3.12 14.21
C ALA A 447 38.97 -3.41 15.71
N LEU A 448 37.74 -3.64 16.20
CA LEU A 448 37.45 -3.75 17.63
C LEU A 448 37.32 -5.19 18.14
N PHE A 449 36.92 -6.12 17.28
CA PHE A 449 36.57 -7.49 17.66
C PHE A 449 37.38 -8.54 16.90
N HIS A 450 38.54 -8.15 16.36
CA HIS A 450 39.47 -9.04 15.65
C HIS A 450 38.82 -9.84 14.52
N GLY A 451 37.83 -9.27 13.84
CA GLY A 451 37.15 -9.90 12.70
C GLY A 451 36.18 -11.02 13.09
N ALA A 452 35.70 -11.05 14.34
CA ALA A 452 34.78 -12.09 14.78
C ALA A 452 33.44 -12.05 14.00
N ALA A 453 33.17 -13.11 13.22
CA ALA A 453 32.01 -13.20 12.33
C ALA A 453 30.66 -13.00 13.04
N TRP A 454 30.57 -13.32 14.34
CA TRP A 454 29.35 -13.15 15.13
C TRP A 454 28.94 -11.68 15.32
N VAL A 455 29.86 -10.72 15.21
CA VAL A 455 29.57 -9.29 15.34
C VAL A 455 28.79 -8.78 14.12
N ALA A 456 29.20 -9.20 12.92
CA ALA A 456 28.46 -8.90 11.70
C ALA A 456 27.06 -9.54 11.73
N THR A 457 26.96 -10.78 12.23
CA THR A 457 25.66 -11.46 12.39
C THR A 457 24.79 -10.78 13.45
N SER A 458 25.35 -10.35 14.58
CA SER A 458 24.61 -9.69 15.66
C SER A 458 24.05 -8.34 15.25
N ALA A 459 24.73 -7.60 14.36
CA ALA A 459 24.23 -6.33 13.81
C ALA A 459 22.86 -6.48 13.12
N TYR A 460 22.58 -7.60 12.46
CA TYR A 460 21.27 -7.89 11.88
C TYR A 460 20.20 -8.12 12.96
N PHE A 461 20.52 -8.87 14.01
CA PHE A 461 19.61 -9.08 15.14
C PHE A 461 19.32 -7.78 15.90
N VAL A 462 20.34 -6.94 16.09
CA VAL A 462 20.19 -5.61 16.68
C VAL A 462 19.33 -4.72 15.78
N GLY A 463 19.51 -4.76 14.46
CA GLY A 463 18.65 -4.04 13.52
C GLY A 463 17.18 -4.47 13.60
N ILE A 464 16.91 -5.77 13.68
CA ILE A 464 15.54 -6.30 13.86
C ILE A 464 14.98 -5.86 15.22
N ALA A 465 15.76 -5.94 16.29
CA ALA A 465 15.36 -5.48 17.61
C ALA A 465 15.05 -3.97 17.63
N ALA A 466 15.87 -3.16 16.97
CA ALA A 466 15.65 -1.73 16.83
C ALA A 466 14.35 -1.42 16.08
N ILE A 467 14.04 -2.14 15.00
CA ILE A 467 12.75 -2.02 14.29
C ILE A 467 11.58 -2.26 15.24
N ILE A 468 11.64 -3.35 16.02
CA ILE A 468 10.57 -3.72 16.97
C ILE A 468 10.43 -2.66 18.07
N ILE A 469 11.54 -2.29 18.72
CA ILE A 469 11.54 -1.34 19.84
C ILE A 469 11.08 0.04 19.37
N SER A 470 11.65 0.55 18.26
CA SER A 470 11.26 1.84 17.70
C SER A 470 9.81 1.84 17.23
N GLY A 471 9.30 0.76 16.66
CA GLY A 471 7.88 0.62 16.31
C GLY A 471 6.96 0.74 17.52
N ILE A 472 7.28 0.05 18.62
CA ILE A 472 6.52 0.12 19.88
C ILE A 472 6.57 1.53 20.49
N ILE A 473 7.75 2.17 20.49
CA ILE A 473 7.92 3.54 21.01
C ILE A 473 7.12 4.54 20.18
N LEU A 474 7.24 4.48 18.85
CA LEU A 474 6.55 5.40 17.95
C LEU A 474 5.03 5.26 18.09
N LYS A 475 4.50 4.05 18.23
CA LYS A 475 3.06 3.82 18.46
C LYS A 475 2.53 4.50 19.72
N LYS A 476 3.34 4.65 20.77
CA LYS A 476 2.96 5.36 22.01
C LYS A 476 2.91 6.88 21.85
N THR A 477 3.38 7.44 20.73
CA THR A 477 3.31 8.87 20.47
C THR A 477 1.99 9.26 19.79
N LYS A 478 1.44 10.43 20.15
CA LYS A 478 0.15 10.96 19.63
C LYS A 478 0.10 11.05 18.09
N LEU A 479 1.26 11.13 17.44
CA LEU A 479 1.38 11.23 15.98
C LEU A 479 1.10 9.90 15.26
N PHE A 480 1.35 8.77 15.92
CA PHE A 480 1.19 7.41 15.38
C PHE A 480 0.24 6.54 16.20
N SER A 481 -0.49 7.11 17.16
CA SER A 481 -1.52 6.41 17.92
C SER A 481 -2.76 6.12 17.06
N GLY A 482 -3.34 4.94 17.24
CA GLY A 482 -4.52 4.45 16.53
C GLY A 482 -4.41 2.95 16.24
N ASP A 483 -5.54 2.32 15.95
CA ASP A 483 -5.55 0.92 15.55
C ASP A 483 -5.04 0.76 14.10
N PRO A 484 -4.22 -0.28 13.83
CA PRO A 484 -3.77 -0.56 12.48
C PRO A 484 -4.99 -0.83 11.59
N ALA A 485 -4.96 -0.29 10.36
CA ALA A 485 -6.09 -0.45 9.44
C ALA A 485 -6.41 -1.94 9.24
N PRO A 486 -7.69 -2.34 9.14
CA PRO A 486 -8.07 -3.71 8.91
C PRO A 486 -7.33 -4.28 7.70
N PHE A 487 -6.51 -5.32 7.90
CA PHE A 487 -5.78 -5.95 6.81
C PHE A 487 -6.75 -6.76 5.95
N ILE A 488 -7.32 -6.11 4.94
CA ILE A 488 -8.15 -6.73 3.92
C ILE A 488 -7.31 -6.83 2.65
N MET A 489 -6.79 -8.02 2.35
CA MET A 489 -6.04 -8.28 1.12
C MET A 489 -6.67 -9.46 0.38
N GLU A 490 -7.09 -9.24 -0.86
CA GLU A 490 -7.36 -10.35 -1.78
C GLU A 490 -6.05 -11.06 -2.07
N LEU A 491 -6.00 -12.37 -1.84
CA LEU A 491 -4.88 -13.18 -2.29
C LEU A 491 -5.09 -13.47 -3.79
N PRO A 492 -4.36 -12.83 -4.72
CA PRO A 492 -4.50 -13.11 -6.15
C PRO A 492 -4.16 -14.58 -6.42
N PRO A 493 -4.72 -15.26 -7.43
CA PRO A 493 -4.26 -16.60 -7.79
C PRO A 493 -2.78 -16.57 -8.20
N TYR A 494 -2.03 -17.66 -7.97
CA TYR A 494 -0.68 -17.77 -8.52
C TYR A 494 -0.76 -17.73 -10.04
N HIS A 495 0.09 -16.93 -10.65
CA HIS A 495 0.28 -16.93 -12.09
C HIS A 495 1.77 -16.97 -12.42
N VAL A 496 2.08 -17.46 -13.61
CA VAL A 496 3.46 -17.45 -14.11
C VAL A 496 3.81 -15.99 -14.44
N PRO A 497 4.91 -15.46 -13.92
CA PRO A 497 5.30 -14.07 -14.18
C PRO A 497 5.66 -13.89 -15.65
N GLY A 498 5.17 -12.81 -16.25
CA GLY A 498 5.49 -12.48 -17.64
C GLY A 498 6.90 -11.92 -17.75
N VAL A 499 7.76 -12.55 -18.56
CA VAL A 499 9.18 -12.14 -18.71
C VAL A 499 9.33 -10.65 -19.03
N ARG A 500 8.47 -10.11 -19.91
CA ARG A 500 8.47 -8.68 -20.25
C ARG A 500 8.13 -7.79 -19.05
N GLY A 501 7.10 -8.13 -18.28
CA GLY A 501 6.69 -7.36 -17.09
C GLY A 501 7.80 -7.30 -16.05
N VAL A 502 8.36 -8.47 -15.70
CA VAL A 502 9.49 -8.60 -14.77
C VAL A 502 10.69 -7.75 -15.19
N LEU A 503 11.10 -7.82 -16.46
CA LEU A 503 12.24 -7.04 -16.98
C LEU A 503 11.96 -5.54 -16.99
N THR A 504 10.74 -5.12 -17.33
CA THR A 504 10.34 -3.71 -17.26
C THR A 504 10.39 -3.20 -15.82
N HIS A 505 9.83 -3.94 -14.86
CA HIS A 505 9.87 -3.59 -13.44
C HIS A 505 11.29 -3.53 -12.88
N MET A 506 12.15 -4.48 -13.24
CA MET A 506 13.57 -4.46 -12.92
C MET A 506 14.24 -3.18 -13.45
N TRP A 507 14.06 -2.87 -14.73
CA TRP A 507 14.67 -1.71 -15.37
C TRP A 507 14.20 -0.37 -14.77
N GLU A 508 12.91 -0.23 -14.49
CA GLU A 508 12.36 0.98 -13.86
C GLU A 508 12.97 1.23 -12.47
N ARG A 509 13.12 0.16 -11.67
CA ARG A 509 13.75 0.25 -10.34
C ARG A 509 15.24 0.57 -10.43
N CYS A 510 15.98 -0.05 -11.35
CA CYS A 510 17.38 0.27 -11.61
C CYS A 510 17.56 1.73 -12.04
N LYS A 511 16.74 2.21 -12.99
CA LYS A 511 16.77 3.61 -13.45
C LYS A 511 16.48 4.58 -12.32
N ALA A 512 15.51 4.27 -11.46
CA ALA A 512 15.18 5.08 -10.29
C ALA A 512 16.34 5.14 -9.29
N PHE A 513 17.02 4.01 -9.06
CA PHE A 513 18.23 3.94 -8.22
C PHE A 513 19.35 4.81 -8.80
N ILE A 514 19.71 4.64 -10.08
CA ILE A 514 20.78 5.41 -10.74
C ILE A 514 20.50 6.91 -10.66
N LYS A 515 19.26 7.35 -10.93
CA LYS A 515 18.93 8.78 -10.93
C LYS A 515 18.93 9.40 -9.53
N LYS A 516 18.45 8.68 -8.51
CA LYS A 516 18.30 9.23 -7.15
C LYS A 516 19.54 9.01 -6.30
N ALA A 517 20.02 7.78 -6.19
CA ALA A 517 21.21 7.48 -5.41
C ALA A 517 22.45 8.04 -6.11
N GLY A 518 22.53 7.92 -7.44
CA GLY A 518 23.68 8.38 -8.20
C GLY A 518 23.94 9.88 -8.11
N THR A 519 22.89 10.70 -8.15
CA THR A 519 23.06 12.16 -8.04
C THR A 519 23.52 12.58 -6.65
N VAL A 520 22.96 11.98 -5.60
CA VAL A 520 23.34 12.28 -4.22
C VAL A 520 24.75 11.79 -3.90
N ILE A 521 25.09 10.56 -4.30
CA ILE A 521 26.41 9.98 -4.06
C ILE A 521 27.47 10.77 -4.82
N LEU A 522 27.27 11.07 -6.11
CA LEU A 522 28.24 11.83 -6.90
C LEU A 522 28.49 13.24 -6.32
N LEU A 523 27.44 13.93 -5.87
CA LEU A 523 27.58 15.23 -5.23
C LEU A 523 28.36 15.11 -3.90
N ALA A 524 28.08 14.07 -3.12
CA ALA A 524 28.79 13.81 -1.87
C ALA A 524 30.26 13.46 -2.12
N THR A 525 30.60 12.63 -3.10
CA THR A 525 31.99 12.27 -3.41
C THR A 525 32.78 13.47 -3.91
N VAL A 526 32.19 14.30 -4.78
CA VAL A 526 32.81 15.56 -5.22
C VAL A 526 33.04 16.51 -4.05
N LEU A 527 32.07 16.64 -3.15
CA LEU A 527 32.19 17.48 -1.97
C LEU A 527 33.27 16.95 -1.01
N VAL A 528 33.26 15.65 -0.72
CA VAL A 528 34.26 15.02 0.16
C VAL A 528 35.65 15.14 -0.44
N TRP A 529 35.80 14.87 -1.74
CA TRP A 529 37.07 15.06 -2.46
C TRP A 529 37.56 16.50 -2.36
N PHE A 530 36.69 17.48 -2.55
CA PHE A 530 37.06 18.89 -2.45
C PHE A 530 37.50 19.25 -1.03
N LEU A 531 36.75 18.81 -0.02
CA LEU A 531 37.07 19.06 1.39
C LEU A 531 38.34 18.34 1.82
N SER A 532 38.64 17.16 1.27
CA SER A 532 39.84 16.38 1.60
C SER A 532 41.10 16.87 0.89
N SER A 533 40.97 17.57 -0.24
CA SER A 533 42.10 17.94 -1.09
C SER A 533 42.54 19.40 -0.94
N PHE A 534 41.68 20.28 -0.40
CA PHE A 534 41.98 21.71 -0.26
C PHE A 534 42.03 22.17 1.20
N ASN A 535 42.86 23.17 1.49
CA ASN A 535 42.83 23.94 2.75
C ASN A 535 41.95 25.20 2.62
N TRP A 536 41.72 25.93 3.73
CA TRP A 536 40.94 27.19 3.73
C TRP A 536 41.53 28.30 2.85
N ARG A 537 42.79 28.18 2.43
CA ARG A 537 43.46 29.10 1.50
C ARG A 537 43.36 28.62 0.04
N MET A 538 42.57 27.59 -0.24
CA MET A 538 42.35 27.00 -1.56
C MET A 538 43.62 26.43 -2.20
N GLN A 539 44.58 25.97 -1.38
CA GLN A 539 45.76 25.26 -1.84
C GLN A 539 45.53 23.75 -1.75
N ALA A 540 46.01 23.01 -2.75
CA ALA A 540 46.01 21.55 -2.71
C ALA A 540 47.00 21.08 -1.63
N VAL A 541 46.52 20.28 -0.67
CA VAL A 541 47.29 19.82 0.49
C VAL A 541 46.96 18.37 0.81
N ASP A 542 47.84 17.72 1.57
CA ASP A 542 47.58 16.40 2.13
C ASP A 542 46.37 16.41 3.08
N MET A 543 45.71 15.26 3.20
CA MET A 543 44.45 15.09 3.93
C MET A 543 44.50 15.61 5.39
N GLU A 544 45.65 15.55 6.06
CA GLU A 544 45.79 16.02 7.45
C GLU A 544 45.70 17.54 7.60
N GLN A 545 45.99 18.31 6.54
CA GLN A 545 45.90 19.78 6.53
C GLN A 545 44.68 20.31 5.78
N SER A 546 43.78 19.39 5.39
CA SER A 546 42.60 19.70 4.59
C SER A 546 41.50 20.40 5.39
N ILE A 547 40.54 21.00 4.68
CA ILE A 547 39.32 21.55 5.29
C ILE A 547 38.58 20.44 6.04
N LEU A 548 38.54 19.23 5.49
CA LEU A 548 37.92 18.06 6.12
C LEU A 548 38.52 17.76 7.50
N ALA A 549 39.86 17.76 7.62
CA ALA A 549 40.54 17.55 8.90
C ALA A 549 40.24 18.69 9.89
N SER A 550 40.22 19.94 9.42
CA SER A 550 39.90 21.08 10.28
C SER A 550 38.47 21.04 10.84
N LEU A 551 37.49 20.62 10.02
CA LEU A 551 36.11 20.41 10.46
C LEU A 551 36.02 19.21 11.40
N GLY A 552 36.76 18.14 11.13
CA GLY A 552 36.86 16.97 11.99
C GLY A 552 37.37 17.28 13.38
N HIS A 553 38.40 18.13 13.49
CA HIS A 553 38.90 18.57 14.79
C HIS A 553 37.89 19.39 15.59
N VAL A 554 36.98 20.12 14.93
CA VAL A 554 35.90 20.86 15.58
C VAL A 554 34.80 19.91 16.09
N ILE A 555 34.52 18.84 15.34
CA ILE A 555 33.44 17.88 15.65
C ILE A 555 33.92 16.79 16.63
N ALA A 556 35.20 16.41 16.60
CA ALA A 556 35.77 15.33 17.41
C ALA A 556 35.46 15.40 18.92
N PRO A 557 35.42 16.58 19.58
CA PRO A 557 35.03 16.67 21.00
C PRO A 557 33.63 16.13 21.31
N ILE A 558 32.70 16.14 20.34
CA ILE A 558 31.34 15.60 20.50
C ILE A 558 31.39 14.07 20.65
N PHE A 559 32.34 13.41 19.98
CA PHE A 559 32.51 11.95 20.00
C PHE A 559 33.51 11.46 21.05
N ALA A 560 34.16 12.36 21.78
CA ALA A 560 35.05 12.02 22.90
C ALA A 560 34.40 11.10 23.96
N PRO A 561 33.11 11.23 24.34
CA PRO A 561 32.46 10.29 25.27
C PRO A 561 32.38 8.84 24.76
N LEU A 562 32.47 8.63 23.44
CA LEU A 562 32.51 7.31 22.81
C LEU A 562 33.94 6.77 22.64
N GLY A 563 34.96 7.54 23.04
CA GLY A 563 36.37 7.20 22.85
C GLY A 563 36.93 7.54 21.46
N TRP A 564 36.25 8.39 20.69
CA TRP A 564 36.66 8.82 19.34
C TRP A 564 37.08 10.30 19.34
N ASP A 565 38.19 10.61 20.00
CA ASP A 565 38.74 11.98 20.06
C ASP A 565 39.55 12.38 18.81
N ASN A 566 39.76 11.44 17.89
CA ASN A 566 40.50 11.65 16.65
C ASN A 566 39.58 12.21 15.56
N TRP A 567 40.03 13.26 14.87
CA TRP A 567 39.33 13.85 13.72
C TRP A 567 39.01 12.81 12.63
N LYS A 568 39.86 11.79 12.44
CA LYS A 568 39.66 10.72 11.45
C LYS A 568 38.41 9.87 11.74
N ALA A 569 38.02 9.75 13.01
CA ALA A 569 36.82 9.02 13.41
C ALA A 569 35.56 9.90 13.38
N ALA A 570 35.72 11.23 13.38
CA ALA A 570 34.62 12.19 13.45
C ALA A 570 34.06 12.60 12.08
N VAL A 571 34.75 12.26 10.97
CA VAL A 571 34.43 12.76 9.62
C VAL A 571 34.16 11.64 8.63
#